data_AF-A0ABD5AZR6-F1
#
_entry.id   AF-A0ABD5AZR6-F1
#
_cell.length_a   1.000
_cell.length_b   1.000
_cell.length_c   1.000
_cell.angle_alpha   90.00
_cell.angle_beta   90.00
_cell.angle_gamma   90.00
#
_symmetry.space_group_name_H-M   'P 1'
#
loop_
_entity.id
_entity.type
_entity.pdbx_description
1 polymer ?
#
loop_
_entity_poly.entity_id
_entity_poly.type
_entity_poly.pdbx_seq_one_letter_code
_entity_poly.pdbx_strand_id
1 'polypeptide(L)'
;SQEWIEAAQNSPIYKLAIEYKLAFPLHPEYRTMPMVWYCPPLSPIMNYFEGQNACNNPDAIFPAIEEMRLPIQYLAELFTAGDTVAVKGSLQRMAMMRSYMRAQNTGREFDMSRLARVGLTERQAKDMYRLLAIAKHEDRFVI
;
A
#
# COMPACT_ATOMS: atom_id res chain seq x y z
N SER A 1 7.23 -28.83 -13.64
CA SER A 1 8.38 -28.04 -13.15
C SER A 1 8.36 -26.64 -13.73
N GLN A 2 8.25 -26.47 -15.05
CA GLN A 2 8.18 -25.14 -15.70
C GLN A 2 6.97 -24.29 -15.26
N GLU A 3 5.78 -24.88 -15.16
CA GLU A 3 4.54 -24.18 -14.77
C GLU A 3 4.64 -23.51 -13.39
N TRP A 4 5.31 -24.16 -12.44
CA TRP A 4 5.52 -23.62 -11.09
C TRP A 4 6.45 -22.40 -11.09
N ILE A 5 7.46 -22.41 -11.96
CA ILE A 5 8.38 -21.28 -12.12
C ILE A 5 7.64 -20.10 -12.77
N GLU A 6 6.83 -20.37 -13.78
CA GLU A 6 6.02 -19.35 -14.44
C GLU A 6 4.97 -18.74 -13.50
N ALA A 7 4.32 -19.58 -12.67
CA ALA A 7 3.42 -19.12 -11.62
C ALA A 7 4.15 -18.23 -10.59
N ALA A 8 5.36 -18.62 -10.18
CA ALA A 8 6.18 -17.83 -9.26
C ALA A 8 6.58 -16.46 -9.86
N GLN A 9 6.95 -16.42 -11.15
CA GLN A 9 7.28 -15.18 -11.86
C GLN A 9 6.09 -14.21 -11.96
N ASN A 10 4.87 -14.75 -12.00
CA ASN A 10 3.63 -13.97 -12.06
C ASN A 10 2.96 -13.76 -10.69
N SER A 11 3.60 -14.17 -9.60
CA SER A 11 2.97 -14.22 -8.27
C SER A 11 2.52 -12.85 -7.75
N PRO A 12 1.23 -12.67 -7.43
CA PRO A 12 0.74 -11.44 -6.82
C PRO A 12 1.26 -11.26 -5.38
N ILE A 13 1.49 -12.37 -4.67
CA ILE A 13 2.03 -12.35 -3.31
C ILE A 13 3.46 -11.82 -3.32
N TYR A 14 4.29 -12.28 -4.26
CA TYR A 14 5.65 -11.76 -4.42
C TYR A 14 5.64 -10.25 -4.71
N LYS A 15 4.76 -9.80 -5.60
CA LYS A 15 4.61 -8.36 -5.91
C LYS A 15 4.22 -7.55 -4.67
N LEU A 16 3.24 -8.00 -3.89
CA LEU A 16 2.77 -7.28 -2.69
C LEU A 16 3.79 -7.27 -1.56
N ALA A 17 4.43 -8.41 -1.26
CA ALA A 17 5.36 -8.57 -0.16
C ALA A 17 6.76 -8.03 -0.49
N ILE A 18 7.28 -8.36 -1.67
CA ILE A 18 8.68 -8.13 -2.03
C ILE A 18 8.84 -6.85 -2.87
N GLU A 19 8.08 -6.69 -3.95
CA GLU A 19 8.27 -5.55 -4.85
C GLU A 19 7.69 -4.25 -4.29
N TYR A 20 6.43 -4.29 -3.84
CA TYR A 20 5.68 -3.10 -3.41
C TYR A 20 5.78 -2.82 -1.91
N LYS A 21 6.26 -3.77 -1.12
CA LYS A 21 6.39 -3.66 0.36
C LYS A 21 5.08 -3.22 1.02
N LEU A 22 3.98 -3.86 0.64
CA LEU A 22 2.63 -3.60 1.15
C LEU A 22 2.14 -4.68 2.10
N ALA A 23 2.59 -5.92 1.92
CA ALA A 23 2.20 -7.04 2.76
C ALA A 23 3.28 -7.35 3.79
N PHE A 24 2.85 -7.72 5.00
CA PHE A 24 3.73 -8.07 6.12
C PHE A 24 3.28 -9.37 6.79
N PRO A 25 4.22 -10.15 7.37
CA PRO A 25 3.87 -11.31 8.19
C PRO A 25 3.11 -10.88 9.44
N LEU A 26 2.26 -11.77 9.98
CA LEU A 26 1.63 -11.58 11.29
C LEU A 26 2.57 -12.05 12.41
N HIS A 27 2.81 -11.22 13.41
CA HIS A 27 3.66 -11.50 14.56
C HIS A 27 5.02 -12.13 14.21
N PRO A 28 5.87 -11.44 13.41
CA PRO A 28 7.19 -11.96 13.02
C PRO A 28 8.11 -12.28 14.22
N GLU A 29 7.88 -11.66 15.38
CA GLU A 29 8.58 -11.89 16.64
C GLU A 29 8.46 -13.34 17.16
N TYR A 30 7.43 -14.09 16.73
CA TYR A 30 7.27 -15.50 17.06
C TYR A 30 8.25 -16.42 16.31
N ARG A 31 8.98 -15.90 15.32
CA ARG A 31 10.05 -16.61 14.59
C ARG A 31 9.60 -17.91 13.91
N THR A 32 8.32 -18.02 13.57
CA THR A 32 7.75 -19.17 12.84
C THR A 32 7.85 -19.03 11.33
N MET A 33 8.32 -17.89 10.82
CA MET A 33 8.33 -17.54 9.39
C MET A 33 6.96 -17.77 8.73
N PRO A 34 5.91 -17.04 9.17
CA PRO A 34 4.56 -17.25 8.66
C PRO A 34 4.49 -16.94 7.15
N MET A 35 3.76 -17.78 6.42
CA MET A 35 3.58 -17.68 4.97
C MET A 35 2.27 -16.99 4.57
N VAL A 36 1.48 -16.54 5.54
CA VAL A 36 0.28 -15.71 5.33
C VAL A 36 0.59 -14.27 5.73
N TRP A 37 0.43 -13.36 4.78
CA TRP A 37 0.84 -11.97 4.90
C TRP A 37 -0.36 -11.04 4.74
N TYR A 38 -0.32 -9.89 5.42
CA TYR A 38 -1.43 -8.95 5.52
C TYR A 38 -1.02 -7.56 5.03
N CYS A 39 -1.91 -6.90 4.30
CA CYS A 39 -1.77 -5.47 3.99
C CYS A 39 -2.41 -4.65 5.12
N PRO A 40 -1.72 -3.65 5.70
CA PRO A 40 -2.27 -2.87 6.79
C PRO A 40 -3.41 -1.96 6.29
N PRO A 41 -4.48 -1.76 7.08
CA PRO A 41 -5.64 -0.98 6.66
C PRO A 41 -5.36 0.53 6.73
N LEU A 42 -5.85 1.27 5.73
CA LEU A 42 -6.00 2.72 5.84
C LEU A 42 -7.21 3.04 6.72
N SER A 43 -6.99 3.71 7.85
CA SER A 43 -8.03 4.13 8.77
C SER A 43 -8.53 5.55 8.45
N PRO A 44 -9.79 5.92 8.76
CA PRO A 44 -10.23 7.30 8.68
C PRO A 44 -9.35 8.22 9.51
N ILE A 45 -9.08 9.40 8.97
CA ILE A 45 -8.27 10.43 9.63
C ILE A 45 -9.21 11.24 10.49
N MET A 46 -8.86 11.39 11.77
CA MET A 46 -9.79 11.92 12.77
C MET A 46 -10.17 13.39 12.51
N ASN A 47 -9.35 14.16 11.76
CA ASN A 47 -9.52 15.61 11.61
C ASN A 47 -9.44 16.21 10.18
N TYR A 48 -9.34 15.42 9.09
CA TYR A 48 -9.08 16.01 7.74
C TYR A 48 -10.09 15.68 6.63
N PHE A 49 -11.20 14.99 6.92
CA PHE A 49 -12.22 14.68 5.90
C PHE A 49 -13.58 15.39 6.09
N GLU A 50 -13.73 16.26 7.09
CA GLU A 50 -14.98 17.02 7.34
C GLU A 50 -14.88 18.54 7.07
N GLY A 51 -13.72 19.07 6.66
CA GLY A 51 -13.54 20.52 6.49
C GLY A 51 -12.77 20.91 5.23
N GLN A 52 -13.18 22.04 4.64
CA GLN A 52 -12.80 22.73 3.38
C GLN A 52 -11.30 22.79 2.98
N ASN A 53 -10.36 22.24 3.76
CA ASN A 53 -8.90 22.39 3.57
C ASN A 53 -8.18 21.16 2.99
N ALA A 54 -8.86 20.00 2.83
CA ALA A 54 -8.28 18.81 2.19
C ALA A 54 -7.87 19.03 0.72
N CYS A 55 -8.33 20.14 0.11
CA CYS A 55 -8.06 20.50 -1.28
C CYS A 55 -6.82 21.37 -1.49
N ASN A 56 -6.23 21.96 -0.44
CA ASN A 56 -5.19 22.99 -0.61
C ASN A 56 -3.75 22.44 -0.61
N ASN A 57 -3.51 21.29 0.02
CA ASN A 57 -2.18 20.67 0.01
C ASN A 57 -2.29 19.17 -0.31
N PRO A 58 -1.96 18.75 -1.55
CA PRO A 58 -2.01 17.33 -1.91
C PRO A 58 -0.95 16.48 -1.17
N ASP A 59 0.06 17.10 -0.55
CA ASP A 59 1.03 16.41 0.33
C ASP A 59 0.52 16.25 1.77
N ALA A 60 -0.68 16.77 2.11
CA ALA A 60 -1.30 16.57 3.42
C ALA A 60 -1.60 15.09 3.73
N ILE A 61 -1.55 14.21 2.72
CA ILE A 61 -1.67 12.76 2.88
C ILE A 61 -0.61 12.20 3.85
N PHE A 62 0.61 12.76 3.88
CA PHE A 62 1.71 12.22 4.68
C PHE A 62 1.55 12.49 6.18
N PRO A 63 1.30 13.75 6.64
CA PRO A 63 0.95 14.00 8.04
C PRO A 63 -0.33 13.29 8.46
N ALA A 64 -1.31 13.21 7.56
CA ALA A 64 -2.61 12.64 7.90
C ALA A 64 -2.56 11.12 8.17
N ILE A 65 -1.54 10.41 7.69
CA ILE A 65 -1.31 9.00 8.05
C ILE A 65 -0.94 8.86 9.54
N GLU A 66 -0.27 9.85 10.13
CA GLU A 66 0.05 9.85 11.56
C GLU A 66 -1.17 10.17 12.44
N GLU A 67 -2.15 10.89 11.88
CA GLU A 67 -3.42 11.28 12.53
C GLU A 67 -4.57 10.27 12.31
N MET A 68 -4.25 9.08 11.81
CA MET A 68 -5.24 8.01 11.64
C MET A 68 -5.83 7.56 12.97
N ARG A 69 -7.10 7.16 12.95
CA ARG A 69 -7.78 6.60 14.13
C ARG A 69 -7.08 5.37 14.69
N LEU A 70 -6.54 4.52 13.83
CA LEU A 70 -5.71 3.39 14.25
C LEU A 70 -4.26 3.88 14.36
N PRO A 71 -3.65 3.84 15.56
CA PRO A 71 -2.26 4.25 15.73
C PRO A 71 -1.33 3.37 14.89
N ILE A 72 -0.36 3.98 14.21
CA ILE A 72 0.65 3.25 13.43
C ILE A 72 1.43 2.29 14.33
N GLN A 73 1.69 2.69 15.59
CA GLN A 73 2.38 1.86 16.58
C GLN A 73 1.68 0.51 16.80
N TYR A 74 0.35 0.51 16.89
CA TYR A 74 -0.42 -0.72 17.03
C TYR A 74 -0.23 -1.66 15.84
N LEU A 75 -0.30 -1.12 14.62
CA LEU A 75 -0.08 -1.90 13.40
C LEU A 75 1.37 -2.43 13.31
N ALA A 76 2.34 -1.67 13.78
CA ALA A 76 3.74 -2.09 13.80
C ALA A 76 3.98 -3.26 14.76
N GLU A 77 3.35 -3.26 15.94
CA GLU A 77 3.40 -4.38 16.88
C GLU A 77 2.84 -5.67 16.27
N LEU A 78 1.80 -5.58 15.44
CA LEU A 78 1.19 -6.72 14.76
C LEU A 78 2.01 -7.26 13.58
N PHE A 79 2.62 -6.37 12.79
CA PHE A 79 3.13 -6.73 11.45
C PHE A 79 4.64 -6.69 11.31
N THR A 80 5.33 -5.91 12.14
CA THR A 80 6.75 -5.57 11.94
C THR A 80 7.54 -5.60 13.25
N ALA A 81 7.03 -6.29 14.27
CA ALA A 81 7.64 -6.37 15.61
C ALA A 81 7.98 -4.97 16.21
N GLY A 82 7.12 -3.99 15.95
CA GLY A 82 7.26 -2.62 16.45
C GLY A 82 7.92 -1.63 15.48
N ASP A 83 8.36 -2.04 14.29
CA ASP A 83 8.92 -1.12 13.30
C ASP A 83 7.83 -0.31 12.57
N THR A 84 7.61 0.91 13.03
CA THR A 84 6.62 1.83 12.45
C THR A 84 7.01 2.36 11.07
N VAL A 85 8.29 2.36 10.70
CA VAL A 85 8.77 2.92 9.43
C VAL A 85 8.27 2.08 8.26
N ALA A 86 8.37 0.76 8.36
CA ALA A 86 7.88 -0.18 7.36
C ALA A 86 6.37 -0.03 7.12
N VAL A 87 5.58 -0.01 8.20
CA VAL A 87 4.12 0.15 8.13
C VAL A 87 3.75 1.52 7.55
N LYS A 88 4.35 2.61 8.05
CA LYS A 88 4.12 3.96 7.54
C LYS A 88 4.41 4.04 6.04
N GLY A 89 5.51 3.45 5.57
CA GLY A 89 5.87 3.39 4.16
C GLY A 89 4.81 2.69 3.29
N SER A 90 4.25 1.57 3.75
CA SER A 90 3.17 0.87 3.03
C SER A 90 1.89 1.71 2.92
N LEU A 91 1.49 2.38 4.01
CA LEU A 91 0.30 3.22 4.06
C LEU A 91 0.45 4.43 3.12
N GLN A 92 1.64 5.04 3.11
CA GLN A 92 1.98 6.13 2.19
C GLN A 92 1.88 5.71 0.72
N ARG A 93 2.39 4.52 0.38
CA ARG A 93 2.27 3.96 -0.99
C ARG A 93 0.83 3.74 -1.41
N MET A 94 -0.01 3.15 -0.54
CA MET A 94 -1.43 2.93 -0.82
C MET A 94 -2.20 4.26 -0.98
N ALA A 95 -1.94 5.23 -0.11
CA ALA A 95 -2.57 6.53 -0.19
C ALA A 95 -2.14 7.30 -1.45
N MET A 96 -0.85 7.21 -1.83
CA MET A 96 -0.33 7.82 -3.05
C MET A 96 -0.93 7.19 -4.31
N MET A 97 -1.00 5.86 -4.38
CA MET A 97 -1.68 5.14 -5.47
C MET A 97 -3.12 5.62 -5.62
N ARG A 98 -3.86 5.73 -4.50
CA ARG A 98 -5.25 6.22 -4.50
C ARG A 98 -5.35 7.67 -5.01
N SER A 99 -4.43 8.54 -4.61
CA SER A 99 -4.35 9.93 -5.07
C SER A 99 -4.09 10.02 -6.58
N TYR A 100 -3.10 9.26 -7.06
CA TYR A 100 -2.75 9.18 -8.48
C TYR A 100 -3.92 8.70 -9.34
N MET A 101 -4.56 7.58 -8.95
CA MET A 101 -5.70 7.04 -9.69
C MET A 101 -6.92 7.95 -9.65
N ARG A 102 -7.13 8.70 -8.56
CA ARG A 102 -8.17 9.73 -8.49
C ARG A 102 -7.91 10.85 -9.50
N ALA A 103 -6.68 11.34 -9.62
CA ALA A 103 -6.33 12.37 -10.58
C ALA A 103 -6.56 11.90 -12.03
N GLN A 104 -6.11 10.69 -12.36
CA GLN A 104 -6.34 10.04 -13.66
C GLN A 104 -7.85 9.92 -13.97
N ASN A 105 -8.65 9.40 -13.04
CA ASN A 105 -10.10 9.20 -13.23
C ASN A 105 -10.88 10.52 -13.32
N THR A 106 -10.35 11.60 -12.75
CA THR A 106 -11.00 12.94 -12.77
C THR A 106 -10.44 13.85 -13.86
N GLY A 107 -9.51 13.36 -14.69
CA GLY A 107 -8.87 14.14 -15.75
C GLY A 107 -8.03 15.30 -15.23
N ARG A 108 -7.54 15.23 -13.98
CA ARG A 108 -6.70 16.27 -13.38
C ARG A 108 -5.23 15.94 -13.59
N GLU A 109 -4.42 16.98 -13.73
CA GLU A 109 -2.97 16.83 -13.74
C GLU A 109 -2.47 16.28 -12.41
N PHE A 110 -1.44 15.43 -12.49
CA PHE A 110 -0.79 14.84 -11.32
C PHE A 110 0.72 15.04 -11.43
N ASP A 111 1.30 15.57 -10.36
CA ASP A 111 2.76 15.72 -10.25
C ASP A 111 3.42 14.36 -10.00
N MET A 112 4.07 13.83 -11.04
CA MET A 112 4.75 12.53 -11.01
C MET A 112 5.90 12.45 -10.01
N SER A 113 6.48 13.59 -9.60
CA SER A 113 7.52 13.61 -8.57
C SER A 113 7.02 13.06 -7.22
N ARG A 114 5.71 13.13 -6.97
CA ARG A 114 5.08 12.58 -5.76
C ARG A 114 5.11 11.07 -5.68
N LEU A 115 5.00 10.37 -6.81
CA LEU A 115 5.15 8.91 -6.84
C LEU A 115 6.58 8.51 -6.48
N ALA A 116 7.57 9.25 -7.00
CA ALA A 116 8.98 9.01 -6.70
C ALA A 116 9.31 9.18 -5.20
N ARG A 117 8.65 10.11 -4.48
CA ARG A 117 8.83 10.30 -3.02
C ARG A 117 8.49 9.06 -2.20
N VAL A 118 7.56 8.22 -2.67
CA VAL A 118 7.20 6.94 -2.00
C VAL A 118 7.87 5.73 -2.64
N GLY A 119 8.80 5.96 -3.58
CA GLY A 119 9.50 4.92 -4.32
C GLY A 119 8.61 4.15 -5.29
N LEU A 120 7.55 4.78 -5.80
CA LEU A 120 6.69 4.18 -6.83
C LEU A 120 6.96 4.81 -8.20
N THR A 121 6.92 3.97 -9.22
CA THR A 121 6.80 4.40 -10.62
C THR A 121 5.34 4.46 -11.04
N GLU A 122 5.04 5.16 -12.13
CA GLU A 122 3.69 5.18 -12.71
C GLU A 122 3.18 3.77 -13.03
N ARG A 123 4.06 2.94 -13.62
CA ARG A 123 3.74 1.55 -13.96
C ARG A 123 3.37 0.76 -12.70
N GLN A 124 4.18 0.85 -11.65
CA GLN A 124 3.89 0.17 -10.37
C GLN A 124 2.57 0.67 -9.77
N ALA A 125 2.27 1.96 -9.82
CA ALA A 125 1.00 2.49 -9.31
C ALA A 125 -0.21 1.93 -10.08
N LYS A 126 -0.12 1.82 -11.41
CA LYS A 126 -1.18 1.20 -12.25
C LYS A 126 -1.30 -0.30 -12.01
N ASP A 127 -0.18 -1.01 -11.87
CA ASP A 127 -0.16 -2.45 -11.62
C ASP A 127 -0.70 -2.78 -10.23
N MET A 128 -0.34 -1.98 -9.21
CA MET A 128 -0.93 -2.04 -7.87
C MET A 128 -2.45 -1.82 -7.94
N TYR A 129 -2.91 -0.81 -8.67
CA TYR A 129 -4.34 -0.56 -8.83
C TYR A 129 -5.07 -1.72 -9.52
N ARG A 130 -4.46 -2.30 -10.57
CA ARG A 130 -5.02 -3.49 -11.22
C ARG A 130 -5.14 -4.66 -10.24
N LEU A 131 -4.12 -4.90 -9.43
CA LEU A 131 -4.10 -6.02 -8.49
C LEU A 131 -5.05 -5.80 -7.29
N LEU A 132 -5.10 -4.60 -6.72
CA LEU A 132 -5.82 -4.30 -5.48
C LEU A 132 -7.26 -3.81 -5.71
N ALA A 133 -7.52 -3.04 -6.77
CA ALA A 133 -8.83 -2.43 -7.01
C ALA A 133 -9.65 -3.16 -8.08
N ILE A 134 -9.04 -3.55 -9.21
CA ILE A 134 -9.74 -4.34 -10.24
C ILE A 134 -9.82 -5.80 -9.82
N ALA A 135 -8.71 -6.36 -9.35
CA ALA A 135 -8.64 -7.64 -8.67
C ALA A 135 -9.31 -8.80 -9.44
N LYS A 136 -9.01 -8.93 -10.74
CA LYS A 136 -9.49 -10.05 -11.57
C LYS A 136 -9.09 -11.39 -10.94
N HIS A 137 -9.91 -12.43 -11.16
CA HIS A 137 -9.66 -13.75 -10.58
C HIS A 137 -8.27 -14.30 -10.96
N GLU A 138 -7.91 -14.21 -12.25
CA GLU A 138 -6.60 -14.63 -12.79
C GLU A 138 -5.42 -13.86 -12.19
N ASP A 139 -5.63 -12.58 -11.83
CA ASP A 139 -4.58 -11.74 -11.24
C ASP A 139 -4.43 -12.02 -9.72
N ARG A 140 -5.49 -12.52 -9.06
CA ARG A 140 -5.51 -12.83 -7.61
C ARG A 140 -4.98 -14.22 -7.29
N PHE A 141 -5.27 -15.20 -8.13
CA PHE A 141 -4.97 -16.60 -7.89
C PHE A 141 -4.10 -17.14 -9.03
N VAL A 142 -2.80 -17.13 -8.79
CA VAL A 142 -1.79 -17.75 -9.67
C VAL A 142 -1.27 -18.97 -8.92
N ILE A 143 -1.86 -20.13 -9.24
CA ILE A 143 -1.67 -21.42 -8.56
C ILE A 143 -1.32 -22.48 -9.59
#